data_AF-A0AAW7W5I6-F1
#
_entry.id   AF-A0AAW7W5I6-F1
#
_cell.length_a   1.000
_cell.length_b   1.000
_cell.length_c   1.000
_cell.angle_alpha   90.00
_cell.angle_beta   90.00
_cell.angle_gamma   90.00
#
_symmetry.space_group_name_H-M   'P 1'
#
loop_
_entity.id
_entity.type
_entity.pdbx_description
1 polymer ?
#
loop_
_entity_poly.entity_id
_entity_poly.type
_entity_poly.pdbx_seq_one_letter_code
_entity_poly.pdbx_strand_id
1 'polypeptide(L)' 'MKFFDENYSQEIPARIKCLRKKYNLKQSDLGNAGQVSQVEKGEI' A
#
# COMPACT_ATOMS: atom_id res chain seq x y z
N MET A 1 5.63 12.16 11.35
CA MET A 1 5.09 11.62 12.62
C MET A 1 5.97 10.45 12.98
N LYS A 2 7.01 10.66 13.83
CA LYS A 2 8.21 9.79 13.87
C LYS A 2 7.92 8.30 14.10
N PHE A 3 6.87 7.96 14.86
CA PHE A 3 6.49 6.57 15.13
C PHE A 3 6.13 5.76 13.87
N PHE A 4 5.36 6.34 12.95
CA PHE A 4 4.98 5.65 11.70
C PHE A 4 6.11 5.67 10.68
N ASP A 5 6.89 6.75 10.67
CA ASP A 5 8.03 6.88 9.78
C ASP A 5 9.14 5.85 10.12
N GLU A 6 9.43 5.64 11.42
CA GLU A 6 10.45 4.70 11.90
C GLU A 6 10.01 3.22 11.88
N ASN A 7 8.71 2.93 12.05
CA ASN A 7 8.23 1.54 12.20
C ASN A 7 7.44 0.99 11.01
N TYR A 8 6.98 1.83 10.07
CA TYR A 8 5.99 1.43 9.07
C TYR A 8 6.21 1.96 7.65
N SER A 9 7.06 2.98 7.47
CA SER A 9 7.16 3.75 6.22
C SER A 9 7.48 2.90 4.97
N GLN A 10 8.42 1.97 5.06
CA GLN A 10 8.82 1.12 3.92
C GLN A 10 8.06 -0.23 3.90
N GLU A 11 7.61 -0.71 5.06
CA GLU A 11 6.92 -2.00 5.15
C GLU A 11 5.48 -1.92 4.64
N ILE A 12 4.77 -0.80 4.82
CA ILE A 12 3.37 -0.67 4.40
C ILE A 12 3.22 -0.73 2.87
N PRO A 13 3.96 0.07 2.07
CA PRO A 13 3.87 0.00 0.61
C PRO A 13 4.15 -1.42 0.08
N ALA A 14 5.20 -2.06 0.61
CA ALA A 14 5.58 -3.43 0.23
C ALA A 14 4.53 -4.46 0.65
N ARG A 15 4.00 -4.37 1.87
CA ARG A 15 3.00 -5.30 2.41
C ARG A 15 1.67 -5.21 1.68
N ILE A 16 1.19 -4.00 1.39
CA ILE A 16 -0.05 -3.80 0.62
C ILE A 16 0.11 -4.36 -0.79
N LYS A 17 1.23 -4.06 -1.46
CA LYS A 17 1.54 -4.60 -2.79
C LYS A 17 1.62 -6.13 -2.78
N CYS A 18 2.24 -6.72 -1.76
CA CYS A 18 2.31 -8.18 -1.60
C CYS A 18 0.92 -8.80 -1.36
N LEU A 19 0.08 -8.20 -0.51
CA LEU A 19 -1.28 -8.69 -0.28
C LEU A 19 -2.11 -8.63 -1.56
N ARG A 20 -2.07 -7.52 -2.30
CA ARG A 20 -2.79 -7.37 -3.56
C ARG A 20 -2.40 -8.45 -4.57
N LYS A 21 -1.08 -8.69 -4.73
CA LYS A 21 -0.56 -9.76 -5.60
C LYS A 21 -0.95 -11.16 -5.11
N LYS A 22 -0.87 -11.42 -3.80
CA LYS A 22 -1.20 -12.72 -3.19
C LYS A 22 -2.64 -13.14 -3.48
N TYR A 23 -3.57 -12.19 -3.45
CA TYR A 23 -4.98 -12.43 -3.75
C TYR A 23 -5.35 -12.17 -5.21
N ASN A 24 -4.36 -11.93 -6.09
CA ASN A 24 -4.52 -11.63 -7.51
C ASN A 24 -5.52 -10.49 -7.81
N LEU A 25 -5.57 -9.50 -6.91
CA LEU A 25 -6.46 -8.35 -7.03
C LEU A 25 -5.85 -7.33 -8.01
N LYS A 26 -6.65 -6.93 -8.99
CA LYS A 26 -6.35 -5.78 -9.83
C LYS A 26 -6.67 -4.50 -9.07
N GLN A 27 -6.05 -3.40 -9.49
CA GLN A 27 -6.31 -2.11 -8.87
C GLN A 27 -7.78 -1.68 -9.05
N SER A 28 -8.40 -2.04 -10.18
CA SER A 28 -9.82 -1.84 -10.47
C SER A 28 -10.78 -2.56 -9.53
N ASP A 29 -10.31 -3.60 -8.84
CA ASP A 29 -11.14 -4.43 -7.96
C ASP A 29 -11.31 -3.77 -6.58
N LEU A 30 -10.56 -2.67 -6.32
CA LEU A 30 -10.53 -1.98 -5.04
C LEU A 30 -11.40 -0.72 -5.08
N GLY A 31 -12.34 -0.60 -4.13
CA GLY A 31 -13.21 0.58 -4.02
C GLY A 31 -12.47 1.90 -3.80
N ASN A 32 -11.22 1.84 -3.32
CA ASN A 32 -10.33 2.98 -3.09
C ASN A 32 -9.02 2.87 -3.92
N ALA A 33 -9.12 2.36 -5.15
CA ALA A 33 -8.01 2.14 -6.08
C ALA A 33 -6.96 3.28 -6.15
N GLY A 34 -7.41 4.53 -6.09
CA GLY A 34 -6.54 5.71 -6.13
C GLY A 34 -5.68 5.89 -4.87
N GLN A 35 -6.25 5.67 -3.69
CA GLN A 35 -5.50 5.73 -2.43
C GLN A 35 -4.53 4.56 -2.31
N VAL A 36 -4.96 3.36 -2.67
CA VAL A 36 -4.09 2.17 -2.63
C VAL A 36 -2.89 2.35 -3.56
N SER A 37 -3.07 3.00 -4.73
CA SER A 37 -1.96 3.32 -5.64
C SER A 37 -0.91 4.23 -5.00
N GLN A 38 -1.35 5.28 -4.33
CA GLN A 38 -0.49 6.26 -3.66
C GLN A 38 0.32 5.59 -2.55
N VAL A 39 -0.35 4.80 -1.70
CA VAL A 39 0.32 4.07 -0.62
C VAL A 39 1.26 2.99 -1.17
N GLU A 40 0.91 2.27 -2.24
CA GLU A 40 1.83 1.31 -2.89
C GLU A 40 3.09 1.98 -3.47
N LYS A 41 3.02 3.28 -3.80
CA LYS A 41 4.15 4.08 -4.28
C LYS A 41 4.93 4.76 -3.15
N GLY A 42 4.45 4.68 -1.91
CA GLY A 42 5.02 5.43 -0.78
C GLY A 42 4.73 6.93 -0.85
N GLU A 43 3.76 7.34 -1.67
CA GLU A 43 3.23 8.69 -1.74
C GLU A 43 2.12 8.78 -0.68
N ILE A 44 2.47 9.24 0.53
CA ILE A 44 1.52 9.53 1.63
C ILE A 44 1.46 11.04 1.84
#